data_AF-A0A7G1IY01-F1
#
_entry.id   AF-A0A7G1IY01-F1
#
_cell.length_a   1.000
_cell.length_b   1.000
_cell.length_c   1.000
_cell.angle_alpha   90.00
_cell.angle_beta   90.00
_cell.angle_gamma   90.00
#
_symmetry.space_group_name_H-M   'P 1'
#
loop_
_entity.id
_entity.type
_entity.pdbx_description
1 polymer ?
#
loop_
_entity_poly.entity_id
_entity_poly.type
_entity_poly.pdbx_seq_one_letter_code
_entity_poly.pdbx_strand_id
1 'polypeptide(L)'
;MKNILEGVGSLHQEGLWSSKQSEIIQQHLSTLDGIVLAHLFGSEILKRMGVSLNQYRLSHFEIKSGIKAIEELVNLKLELQNFKMTNQVIEFDCLVMDMKVCLGYQLLEYKENVVTIGEQGRDFLSTHLKDRQHDIYDVEFSDNSISCKAEQVLIKDIEYSGVGSLEKNYYSLLELLIIFSQMAEMLAYHIEEISREESNTMWMKQVSADLNSPILNGVVELSGSVSKNRLLKIREEHWKVYEMSGYDIDHKVVFKSKIAQKLPDGGGQ
;
A
#
# COMPACT_ATOMS: atom_id res chain seq x y z
N MET A 1 4.09 31.04 -10.69
CA MET A 1 3.80 30.58 -9.32
C MET A 1 2.98 29.32 -9.45
N LYS A 2 3.51 28.15 -9.07
CA LYS A 2 2.66 26.97 -8.85
C LYS A 2 1.88 27.25 -7.57
N ASN A 3 0.56 27.30 -7.63
CA ASN A 3 -0.25 27.35 -6.42
C ASN A 3 -0.12 25.99 -5.74
N ILE A 4 0.73 25.91 -4.72
CA ILE A 4 0.85 24.71 -3.89
C ILE A 4 -0.39 24.70 -3.00
N LEU A 5 -1.20 23.65 -3.11
CA LEU A 5 -2.29 23.42 -2.16
C LEU A 5 -1.71 22.66 -0.98
N GLU A 6 -1.88 23.20 0.22
CA GLU A 6 -1.40 22.60 1.47
C GLU A 6 -2.58 22.17 2.34
N GLY A 7 -2.34 21.15 3.16
CA GLY A 7 -3.29 20.62 4.13
C GLY A 7 -2.57 20.08 5.36
N VAL A 8 -3.37 19.73 6.37
CA VAL A 8 -2.89 19.12 7.60
C VAL A 8 -3.73 17.88 7.88
N GLY A 9 -3.06 16.75 8.11
CA GLY A 9 -3.68 15.48 8.47
C GLY A 9 -3.31 15.05 9.89
N SER A 10 -3.98 14.02 10.39
CA SER A 10 -3.63 13.36 11.64
C SER A 10 -4.09 11.90 11.58
N LEU A 11 -3.35 11.01 12.23
CA LEU A 11 -3.77 9.63 12.45
C LEU A 11 -3.97 9.36 13.94
N HIS A 12 -4.99 8.56 14.21
CA HIS A 12 -5.17 7.92 15.49
C HIS A 12 -5.07 6.41 15.28
N GLN A 13 -4.15 5.78 16.00
CA GLN A 13 -3.94 4.35 15.96
C GLN A 13 -4.23 3.80 17.37
N GLU A 14 -5.15 2.82 17.43
CA GLU A 14 -5.48 2.12 18.66
C GLU A 14 -4.83 0.73 18.65
N GLY A 15 -4.31 0.29 19.80
CA GLY A 15 -3.76 -1.06 19.97
C GLY A 15 -2.23 -1.16 19.87
N LEU A 16 -1.74 -2.39 19.90
CA LEU A 16 -0.31 -2.72 19.83
C LEU A 16 0.11 -2.84 18.35
N TRP A 17 1.13 -2.08 17.95
CA TRP A 17 1.65 -2.05 16.57
C TRP A 17 2.47 -3.28 16.23
N SER A 18 3.47 -3.58 17.05
CA SER A 18 4.29 -4.78 16.95
C SER A 18 5.03 -5.01 18.27
N SER A 19 5.11 -6.27 18.68
CA SER A 19 5.95 -6.72 19.79
C SER A 19 6.94 -7.75 19.27
N LYS A 20 8.25 -7.47 19.40
CA LYS A 20 9.32 -8.44 19.17
C LYS A 20 10.07 -8.65 20.48
N GLN A 21 10.24 -9.89 20.90
CA GLN A 21 10.99 -10.25 22.12
C GLN A 21 10.61 -9.44 23.39
N SER A 22 9.33 -9.08 23.53
CA SER A 22 8.79 -8.25 24.63
C SER A 22 9.12 -6.75 24.58
N GLU A 23 9.78 -6.25 23.54
CA GLU A 23 9.92 -4.82 23.27
C GLU A 23 8.77 -4.30 22.40
N ILE A 24 8.18 -3.19 22.82
CA ILE A 24 7.15 -2.48 22.06
C ILE A 24 7.86 -1.59 21.04
N ILE A 25 7.64 -1.86 19.76
CA ILE A 25 8.20 -1.02 18.68
C ILE A 25 7.37 0.26 18.60
N GLN A 26 8.04 1.41 18.60
CA GLN A 26 7.39 2.71 18.47
C GLN A 26 6.68 2.82 17.12
N GLN A 27 5.42 3.28 17.18
CA GLN A 27 4.58 3.51 16.01
C GLN A 27 5.18 4.61 15.13
N HIS A 28 5.06 4.43 13.83
CA HIS A 28 5.46 5.42 12.86
C HIS A 28 4.53 5.37 11.66
N LEU A 29 4.50 6.47 10.89
CA LEU A 29 3.72 6.58 9.68
C LEU A 29 4.13 5.47 8.70
N SER A 30 3.21 4.56 8.41
CA SER A 30 3.46 3.46 7.49
C SER A 30 3.25 3.88 6.02
N THR A 31 3.66 3.00 5.11
CA THR A 31 3.37 3.12 3.68
C THR A 31 1.87 3.22 3.40
N LEU A 32 1.06 2.42 4.08
CA LEU A 32 -0.40 2.44 3.93
C LEU A 32 -0.97 3.76 4.43
N ASP A 33 -0.50 4.26 5.57
CA ASP A 33 -0.94 5.54 6.14
C ASP A 33 -0.65 6.70 5.18
N GLY A 34 0.54 6.72 4.57
CA GLY A 34 0.91 7.72 3.57
C GLY A 34 -0.03 7.72 2.35
N ILE A 35 -0.37 6.54 1.84
CA ILE A 35 -1.31 6.39 0.71
C ILE A 35 -2.71 6.88 1.10
N VAL A 36 -3.21 6.46 2.27
CA VAL A 36 -4.56 6.84 2.75
C VAL A 36 -4.65 8.34 3.01
N LEU A 37 -3.64 8.96 3.63
CA LEU A 37 -3.61 10.42 3.84
C LEU A 37 -3.59 11.19 2.52
N ALA A 38 -2.74 10.77 1.57
CA ALA A 38 -2.69 11.38 0.25
C ALA A 38 -4.04 11.25 -0.48
N HIS A 39 -4.70 10.09 -0.36
CA HIS A 39 -6.03 9.85 -0.92
C HIS A 39 -7.08 10.77 -0.29
N LEU A 40 -7.13 10.88 1.03
CA LEU A 40 -8.10 11.74 1.72
C LEU A 40 -7.92 13.21 1.33
N PHE A 41 -6.68 13.68 1.27
CA PHE A 41 -6.38 15.06 0.87
C PHE A 41 -6.73 15.34 -0.59
N GLY A 42 -6.30 14.47 -1.51
CA GLY A 42 -6.63 14.60 -2.94
C GLY A 42 -8.13 14.50 -3.19
N SER A 43 -8.83 13.61 -2.47
CA SER A 43 -10.29 13.44 -2.59
C SER A 43 -11.05 14.67 -2.13
N GLU A 44 -10.63 15.32 -1.05
CA GLU A 44 -11.24 16.57 -0.60
C GLU A 44 -11.09 17.69 -1.65
N ILE A 45 -9.93 17.78 -2.29
CA ILE A 45 -9.70 18.74 -3.38
C ILE A 45 -10.61 18.44 -4.57
N LEU A 46 -10.68 17.16 -4.99
CA LEU A 46 -11.51 16.72 -6.13
C LEU A 46 -13.01 16.95 -5.87
N LYS A 47 -13.49 16.69 -4.65
CA LYS A 47 -14.88 16.96 -4.24
C LYS A 47 -15.21 18.45 -4.35
N ARG A 48 -14.29 19.34 -3.91
CA ARG A 48 -14.45 20.80 -4.07
C ARG A 48 -14.45 21.26 -5.52
N MET A 49 -13.85 20.49 -6.41
CA MET A 49 -13.90 20.70 -7.86
C MET A 49 -15.18 20.13 -8.50
N GLY A 50 -16.06 19.49 -7.73
CA GLY A 50 -17.30 18.88 -8.22
C GLY A 50 -17.12 17.51 -8.87
N VAL A 51 -15.99 16.83 -8.64
CA VAL A 51 -15.72 15.49 -9.19
C VAL A 51 -16.42 14.43 -8.34
N SER A 52 -17.26 13.59 -8.97
CA SER A 52 -17.88 12.44 -8.34
C SER A 52 -16.91 11.25 -8.30
N LEU A 53 -16.38 10.95 -7.12
CA LEU A 53 -15.31 9.94 -6.96
C LEU A 53 -15.80 8.49 -7.00
N ASN A 54 -17.10 8.23 -6.84
CA ASN A 54 -17.66 6.87 -6.85
C ASN A 54 -17.36 6.11 -8.16
N GLN A 55 -17.19 6.83 -9.26
CA GLN A 55 -16.96 6.26 -10.59
C GLN A 55 -15.50 5.92 -10.88
N TYR A 56 -14.62 6.08 -9.91
CA TYR A 56 -13.20 5.86 -10.08
C TYR A 56 -12.72 4.68 -9.23
N ARG A 57 -11.69 3.99 -9.70
CA ARG A 57 -10.88 3.05 -8.90
C ARG A 57 -9.48 3.60 -8.68
N LEU A 58 -8.81 3.16 -7.62
CA LEU A 58 -7.36 3.31 -7.50
C LEU A 58 -6.70 2.30 -8.44
N SER A 59 -6.10 2.77 -9.53
CA SER A 59 -5.46 1.93 -10.55
C SER A 59 -3.94 1.97 -10.47
N HIS A 60 -3.37 3.01 -9.86
CA HIS A 60 -1.93 3.15 -9.69
C HIS A 60 -1.61 3.80 -8.35
N PHE A 61 -0.55 3.34 -7.72
CA PHE A 61 0.16 4.16 -6.74
C PHE A 61 1.66 3.97 -6.85
N GLU A 62 2.40 5.01 -6.47
CA GLU A 62 3.82 4.91 -6.17
C GLU A 62 4.07 5.68 -4.88
N ILE A 63 4.84 5.10 -3.97
CA ILE A 63 5.28 5.79 -2.75
C ILE A 63 6.77 5.59 -2.54
N LYS A 64 7.45 6.67 -2.19
CA LYS A 64 8.85 6.69 -1.75
C LYS A 64 8.89 7.15 -0.31
N SER A 65 9.49 6.33 0.54
CA SER A 65 9.62 6.61 1.96
C SER A 65 10.44 7.87 2.18
N GLY A 66 10.20 8.50 3.32
CA GLY A 66 11.10 9.47 3.92
C GLY A 66 12.49 8.92 4.25
N ILE A 67 13.30 9.79 4.84
CA ILE A 67 14.66 9.45 5.30
C ILE A 67 14.63 8.95 6.75
N LYS A 68 13.57 9.28 7.51
CA LYS A 68 13.40 8.91 8.92
C LYS A 68 11.99 8.40 9.19
N ALA A 69 11.82 7.67 10.29
CA ALA A 69 10.49 7.36 10.81
C ALA A 69 9.80 8.65 11.26
N ILE A 70 8.51 8.77 10.98
CA ILE A 70 7.65 9.85 11.46
C ILE A 70 6.80 9.28 12.58
N GLU A 71 7.11 9.63 13.82
CA GLU A 71 6.47 9.07 15.02
C GLU A 71 5.40 10.01 15.60
N GLU A 72 5.50 11.32 15.32
CA GLU A 72 4.47 12.30 15.67
C GLU A 72 3.37 12.25 14.59
N LEU A 73 2.27 11.55 14.89
CA LEU A 73 1.21 11.27 13.92
C LEU A 73 0.10 12.34 13.86
N VAL A 74 0.31 13.49 14.52
CA VAL A 74 -0.61 14.64 14.50
C VAL A 74 0.01 15.81 13.75
N ASN A 75 -0.84 16.67 13.20
CA ASN A 75 -0.43 17.85 12.41
C ASN A 75 0.52 17.53 11.23
N LEU A 76 0.30 16.39 10.58
CA LEU A 76 1.10 15.95 9.45
C LEU A 76 0.87 16.88 8.25
N LYS A 77 1.94 17.50 7.74
CA LYS A 77 1.88 18.38 6.58
C LYS A 77 1.60 17.58 5.30
N LEU A 78 0.64 18.05 4.52
CA LEU A 78 0.25 17.50 3.22
C LEU A 78 0.42 18.59 2.16
N GLU A 79 1.05 18.27 1.03
CA GLU A 79 1.20 19.21 -0.08
C GLU A 79 0.86 18.55 -1.41
N LEU A 80 0.08 19.22 -2.25
CA LEU A 80 -0.16 18.81 -3.63
C LEU A 80 0.93 19.41 -4.53
N GLN A 81 1.73 18.58 -5.18
CA GLN A 81 2.87 19.02 -6.00
C GLN A 81 2.57 19.04 -7.50
N ASN A 82 1.88 18.00 -7.96
CA ASN A 82 1.46 17.83 -9.35
C ASN A 82 0.03 17.29 -9.37
N PHE A 83 -0.72 17.71 -10.39
CA PHE A 83 -2.09 17.29 -10.61
C PHE A 83 -2.35 17.25 -12.11
N LYS A 84 -2.95 16.16 -12.57
CA LYS A 84 -3.35 15.95 -13.94
C LYS A 84 -4.70 15.27 -13.96
N MET A 85 -5.62 15.82 -14.71
CA MET A 85 -6.95 15.25 -14.89
C MET A 85 -7.28 15.22 -16.37
N THR A 86 -7.68 14.05 -16.82
CA THR A 86 -8.20 13.79 -18.17
C THR A 86 -9.61 13.21 -18.03
N ASN A 87 -10.27 12.92 -19.15
CA ASN A 87 -11.60 12.32 -19.12
C ASN A 87 -11.62 10.90 -18.53
N GLN A 88 -10.47 10.21 -18.49
CA GLN A 88 -10.38 8.81 -18.07
C GLN A 88 -9.52 8.62 -16.81
N VAL A 89 -8.57 9.51 -16.56
CA VAL A 89 -7.57 9.34 -15.51
C VAL A 89 -7.40 10.62 -14.72
N ILE A 90 -7.32 10.49 -13.40
CA ILE A 90 -6.87 11.52 -12.46
C ILE A 90 -5.56 11.04 -11.84
N GLU A 91 -4.51 11.83 -11.94
CA GLU A 91 -3.20 11.56 -11.32
C GLU A 91 -2.78 12.75 -10.47
N PHE A 92 -2.26 12.48 -9.28
CA PHE A 92 -1.67 13.52 -8.46
C PHE A 92 -0.53 13.04 -7.58
N ASP A 93 0.41 13.95 -7.37
CA ASP A 93 1.54 13.78 -6.47
C ASP A 93 1.28 14.57 -5.19
N CYS A 94 1.31 13.87 -4.06
CA CYS A 94 1.24 14.43 -2.74
C CYS A 94 2.56 14.20 -1.99
N LEU A 95 3.01 15.23 -1.28
CA LEU A 95 3.99 15.08 -0.24
C LEU A 95 3.26 14.90 1.09
N VAL A 96 3.46 13.76 1.75
CA VAL A 96 2.99 13.48 3.11
C VAL A 96 4.21 13.56 4.01
N MET A 97 4.40 14.68 4.71
CA MET A 97 5.64 15.02 5.40
C MET A 97 6.86 14.97 4.46
N ASP A 98 7.68 13.91 4.51
CA ASP A 98 8.80 13.68 3.58
C ASP A 98 8.58 12.48 2.65
N MET A 99 7.43 11.80 2.75
CA MET A 99 7.02 10.74 1.84
C MET A 99 6.43 11.32 0.57
N LYS A 100 6.89 10.84 -0.58
CA LYS A 100 6.31 11.20 -1.88
C LYS A 100 5.33 10.12 -2.29
N VAL A 101 4.07 10.50 -2.51
CA VAL A 101 2.98 9.60 -2.88
C VAL A 101 2.38 10.07 -4.20
N CYS A 102 2.41 9.22 -5.22
CA CYS A 102 1.66 9.39 -6.47
C CYS A 102 0.45 8.47 -6.42
N LEU A 103 -0.73 9.00 -6.74
CA LEU A 103 -1.97 8.23 -6.88
C LEU A 103 -2.56 8.44 -8.27
N GLY A 104 -2.95 7.34 -8.91
CA GLY A 104 -3.67 7.32 -10.18
C GLY A 104 -5.04 6.69 -10.03
N TYR A 105 -6.08 7.43 -10.40
CA TYR A 105 -7.46 6.99 -10.42
C TYR A 105 -7.93 6.80 -11.86
N GLN A 106 -8.51 5.65 -12.14
CA GLN A 106 -9.06 5.30 -13.44
C GLN A 106 -10.59 5.35 -13.38
N LEU A 107 -11.22 6.04 -14.34
CA LEU A 107 -12.66 6.04 -14.52
C LEU A 107 -13.13 4.65 -14.95
N LEU A 108 -14.23 4.20 -14.35
CA LEU A 108 -14.82 2.90 -14.61
C LEU A 108 -15.67 2.93 -15.89
N GLU A 109 -15.44 1.98 -16.80
CA GLU A 109 -16.24 1.81 -18.01
C GLU A 109 -17.58 1.12 -17.69
N TYR A 110 -18.51 1.82 -17.03
CA TYR A 110 -19.87 1.30 -16.85
C TYR A 110 -20.76 1.64 -18.03
N LYS A 111 -21.34 0.61 -18.65
CA LYS A 111 -22.46 0.74 -19.59
C LYS A 111 -23.75 0.98 -18.81
N GLU A 112 -24.13 2.25 -18.67
CA GLU A 112 -25.45 2.77 -18.28
C GLU A 112 -26.10 2.25 -16.98
N ASN A 113 -26.70 3.17 -16.22
CA ASN A 113 -27.50 2.92 -15.00
C ASN A 113 -26.73 2.54 -13.72
N VAL A 114 -25.57 3.15 -13.48
CA VAL A 114 -25.19 3.35 -12.07
C VAL A 114 -26.13 4.43 -11.53
N VAL A 115 -27.17 3.99 -10.81
CA VAL A 115 -27.91 4.87 -9.89
C VAL A 115 -26.85 5.68 -9.19
N THR A 116 -26.95 7.02 -9.19
CA THR A 116 -26.11 7.87 -8.38
C THR A 116 -26.33 7.46 -6.93
N ILE A 117 -25.61 6.43 -6.48
CA ILE A 117 -25.47 6.07 -5.09
C ILE A 117 -24.93 7.35 -4.50
N GLY A 118 -25.73 7.99 -3.65
CA GLY A 118 -25.32 9.24 -3.04
C GLY A 118 -23.95 9.04 -2.40
N GLU A 119 -23.20 10.13 -2.20
CA GLU A 119 -21.93 10.09 -1.45
C GLU A 119 -22.12 9.76 0.05
N GLN A 120 -23.29 9.20 0.41
CA GLN A 120 -23.72 8.75 1.71
C GLN A 120 -23.14 7.35 1.94
N GLY A 121 -21.94 7.27 2.49
CA GLY A 121 -21.23 6.02 2.76
C GLY A 121 -19.91 6.31 3.46
N ARG A 122 -19.28 5.26 4.03
CA ARG A 122 -17.91 5.39 4.52
C ARG A 122 -16.96 5.44 3.32
N ASP A 123 -15.95 6.29 3.38
CA ASP A 123 -14.95 6.38 2.32
C ASP A 123 -14.24 5.01 2.16
N PHE A 124 -14.33 4.43 0.97
CA PHE A 124 -13.89 3.05 0.73
C PHE A 124 -12.42 2.87 1.04
N LEU A 125 -11.52 3.62 0.37
CA LEU A 125 -10.07 3.39 0.51
C LEU A 125 -9.55 3.64 1.92
N SER A 126 -10.11 4.60 2.67
CA SER A 126 -9.67 4.86 4.05
C SER A 126 -10.28 3.93 5.11
N THR A 127 -11.32 3.16 4.79
CA THR A 127 -12.05 2.37 5.81
C THR A 127 -12.23 0.88 5.52
N HIS A 128 -12.24 0.44 4.26
CA HIS A 128 -12.62 -0.94 3.91
C HIS A 128 -11.75 -2.01 4.55
N LEU A 129 -10.46 -1.74 4.78
CA LEU A 129 -9.52 -2.67 5.41
C LEU A 129 -9.90 -3.04 6.85
N LYS A 130 -10.73 -2.23 7.53
CA LYS A 130 -11.23 -2.52 8.89
C LYS A 130 -12.31 -3.60 8.91
N ASP A 131 -12.91 -3.87 7.76
CA ASP A 131 -14.09 -4.73 7.62
C ASP A 131 -13.77 -6.00 6.81
N ARG A 132 -12.48 -6.28 6.58
CA ARG A 132 -11.98 -7.37 5.74
C ARG A 132 -10.80 -8.08 6.39
N GLN A 133 -10.73 -9.38 6.15
CA GLN A 133 -9.60 -10.24 6.51
C GLN A 133 -9.05 -10.89 5.25
N HIS A 134 -7.75 -11.17 5.24
CA HIS A 134 -7.07 -11.86 4.14
C HIS A 134 -6.33 -13.06 4.70
N ASP A 135 -6.65 -14.24 4.18
CA ASP A 135 -5.94 -15.46 4.51
C ASP A 135 -4.94 -15.75 3.39
N ILE A 136 -3.66 -15.90 3.74
CA ILE A 136 -2.57 -16.25 2.83
C ILE A 136 -2.14 -17.68 3.16
N TYR A 137 -2.20 -18.57 2.17
CA TYR A 137 -1.97 -20.01 2.35
C TYR A 137 -1.34 -20.63 1.10
N ASP A 138 -1.04 -21.93 1.15
CA ASP A 138 -0.31 -22.66 0.10
C ASP A 138 0.99 -21.93 -0.30
N VAL A 139 1.76 -21.48 0.70
CA VAL A 139 3.00 -20.74 0.49
C VAL A 139 4.11 -21.71 0.08
N GLU A 140 4.68 -21.48 -1.10
CA GLU A 140 5.80 -22.23 -1.65
C GLU A 140 6.96 -21.30 -1.94
N PHE A 141 8.18 -21.74 -1.63
CA PHE A 141 9.41 -21.01 -1.93
C PHE A 141 10.23 -21.78 -2.97
N SER A 142 10.87 -21.04 -3.87
CA SER A 142 11.85 -21.56 -4.81
C SER A 142 12.98 -20.54 -5.00
N ASP A 143 14.13 -20.80 -4.40
CA ASP A 143 15.30 -19.89 -4.38
C ASP A 143 14.92 -18.45 -3.97
N ASN A 144 14.86 -17.56 -4.97
CA ASN A 144 14.56 -16.13 -4.82
C ASN A 144 13.10 -15.81 -5.17
N SER A 145 12.20 -16.79 -5.12
CA SER A 145 10.79 -16.62 -5.46
C SER A 145 9.85 -17.24 -4.43
N ILE A 146 8.64 -16.71 -4.39
CA ILE A 146 7.55 -17.14 -3.53
C ILE A 146 6.27 -17.20 -4.37
N SER A 147 5.45 -18.22 -4.15
CA SER A 147 4.08 -18.27 -4.64
C SER A 147 3.14 -18.59 -3.50
N CYS A 148 1.91 -18.09 -3.57
CA CYS A 148 0.86 -18.40 -2.59
C CYS A 148 -0.52 -18.20 -3.18
N LYS A 149 -1.53 -18.65 -2.44
CA LYS A 149 -2.91 -18.23 -2.62
C LYS A 149 -3.29 -17.21 -1.55
N ALA A 150 -4.15 -16.29 -1.92
CA ALA A 150 -4.81 -15.40 -0.99
C ALA A 150 -6.32 -15.43 -1.22
N GLU A 151 -7.09 -15.34 -0.14
CA GLU A 151 -8.54 -15.23 -0.19
C GLU A 151 -9.02 -14.14 0.77
N GLN A 152 -9.98 -13.35 0.34
CA GLN A 152 -10.59 -12.31 1.14
C GLN A 152 -11.83 -12.86 1.86
N VAL A 153 -11.88 -12.65 3.18
CA VAL A 153 -13.05 -12.89 4.01
C VAL A 153 -13.68 -11.56 4.40
N LEU A 154 -14.96 -11.37 4.06
CA LEU A 154 -15.71 -10.18 4.45
C LEU A 154 -16.19 -10.33 5.91
N ILE A 155 -15.74 -9.44 6.79
CA ILE A 155 -16.13 -9.45 8.20
C ILE A 155 -17.46 -8.71 8.39
N LYS A 156 -17.66 -7.62 7.66
CA LYS A 156 -18.88 -6.81 7.71
C LYS A 156 -19.30 -6.36 6.31
N ASP A 157 -20.58 -6.49 6.00
CA ASP A 157 -21.17 -5.91 4.80
C ASP A 157 -21.58 -4.46 5.08
N ILE A 158 -20.96 -3.54 4.35
CA ILE A 158 -20.99 -2.10 4.61
C ILE A 158 -21.17 -1.39 3.28
N GLU A 159 -21.98 -0.34 3.30
CA GLU A 159 -22.10 0.58 2.19
C GLU A 159 -20.96 1.60 2.21
N TYR A 160 -20.27 1.70 1.07
CA TYR A 160 -19.12 2.58 0.87
C TYR A 160 -19.40 3.64 -0.18
N SER A 161 -18.65 4.73 -0.11
CA SER A 161 -18.60 5.79 -1.13
C SER A 161 -17.15 6.12 -1.47
N GLY A 162 -16.94 6.99 -2.46
CA GLY A 162 -15.62 7.41 -2.93
C GLY A 162 -14.96 6.40 -3.87
N VAL A 163 -13.66 6.59 -4.08
CA VAL A 163 -12.86 5.80 -5.02
C VAL A 163 -12.89 4.32 -4.62
N GLY A 164 -13.20 3.43 -5.57
CA GLY A 164 -13.26 1.98 -5.37
C GLY A 164 -14.59 1.46 -4.79
N SER A 165 -15.51 2.34 -4.38
CA SER A 165 -16.77 1.92 -3.75
C SER A 165 -17.67 1.05 -4.64
N LEU A 166 -17.76 1.36 -5.94
CA LEU A 166 -18.52 0.55 -6.91
C LEU A 166 -17.86 -0.80 -7.22
N GLU A 167 -16.61 -0.98 -6.81
CA GLU A 167 -15.85 -2.21 -6.98
C GLU A 167 -15.64 -2.94 -5.65
N LYS A 168 -16.55 -2.78 -4.67
CA LYS A 168 -16.44 -3.44 -3.36
C LYS A 168 -16.31 -4.97 -3.41
N ASN A 169 -16.71 -5.61 -4.51
CA ASN A 169 -16.58 -7.06 -4.73
C ASN A 169 -15.28 -7.46 -5.47
N TYR A 170 -14.35 -6.53 -5.64
CA TYR A 170 -13.04 -6.75 -6.23
C TYR A 170 -11.95 -6.39 -5.20
N TYR A 171 -10.77 -6.99 -5.39
CA TYR A 171 -9.59 -6.65 -4.61
C TYR A 171 -9.17 -5.22 -4.89
N SER A 172 -9.03 -4.43 -3.83
CA SER A 172 -8.43 -3.11 -3.90
C SER A 172 -6.89 -3.20 -3.97
N LEU A 173 -6.26 -2.19 -4.55
CA LEU A 173 -4.80 -2.08 -4.54
C LEU A 173 -4.22 -2.00 -3.11
N LEU A 174 -4.99 -1.55 -2.11
CA LEU A 174 -4.51 -1.50 -0.72
C LEU A 174 -4.55 -2.88 -0.06
N GLU A 175 -5.52 -3.71 -0.40
CA GLU A 175 -5.58 -5.11 0.04
C GLU A 175 -4.41 -5.90 -0.54
N LEU A 176 -4.19 -5.75 -1.85
CA LEU A 176 -3.07 -6.39 -2.55
C LEU A 176 -1.72 -5.88 -2.02
N LEU A 177 -1.60 -4.59 -1.67
CA LEU A 177 -0.40 -4.05 -1.01
C LEU A 177 -0.09 -4.77 0.29
N ILE A 178 -1.10 -5.04 1.14
CA ILE A 178 -0.90 -5.77 2.39
C ILE A 178 -0.41 -7.19 2.09
N ILE A 179 -1.08 -7.90 1.17
CA ILE A 179 -0.72 -9.27 0.80
C ILE A 179 0.71 -9.34 0.26
N PHE A 180 1.06 -8.50 -0.73
CA PHE A 180 2.41 -8.47 -1.29
C PHE A 180 3.47 -8.00 -0.27
N SER A 181 3.11 -7.18 0.71
CA SER A 181 4.02 -6.81 1.79
C SER A 181 4.33 -8.01 2.70
N GLN A 182 3.33 -8.83 3.02
CA GLN A 182 3.55 -10.09 3.77
C GLN A 182 4.40 -11.07 2.95
N MET A 183 4.12 -11.22 1.65
CA MET A 183 4.93 -12.05 0.76
C MET A 183 6.39 -11.59 0.68
N ALA A 184 6.62 -10.28 0.55
CA ALA A 184 7.96 -9.70 0.51
C ALA A 184 8.74 -9.97 1.80
N GLU A 185 8.08 -9.83 2.96
CA GLU A 185 8.67 -10.13 4.26
C GLU A 185 9.02 -11.62 4.39
N MET A 186 8.08 -12.52 4.05
CA MET A 186 8.31 -13.97 4.07
C MET A 186 9.47 -14.39 3.16
N LEU A 187 9.55 -13.83 1.94
CA LEU A 187 10.64 -14.14 1.01
C LEU A 187 11.99 -13.59 1.49
N ALA A 188 12.02 -12.40 2.10
CA ALA A 188 13.26 -11.86 2.66
C ALA A 188 13.78 -12.75 3.81
N TYR A 189 12.89 -13.22 4.68
CA TYR A 189 13.23 -14.15 5.77
C TYR A 189 13.71 -15.50 5.24
N HIS A 190 13.07 -16.02 4.18
CA HIS A 190 13.52 -17.25 3.54
C HIS A 190 14.93 -17.13 2.96
N ILE A 191 15.23 -16.05 2.22
CA ILE A 191 16.53 -15.86 1.55
C ILE A 191 17.69 -15.73 2.55
N GLU A 192 17.45 -15.10 3.70
CA GLU A 192 18.49 -14.93 4.73
C GLU A 192 18.50 -16.05 5.76
N GLU A 193 17.59 -17.04 5.66
CA GLU A 193 17.41 -18.10 6.65
C GLU A 193 17.19 -17.56 8.09
N ILE A 194 16.50 -16.42 8.20
CA ILE A 194 16.24 -15.73 9.48
C ILE A 194 14.81 -16.02 9.93
N SER A 195 14.61 -16.37 11.20
CA SER A 195 13.26 -16.47 11.77
C SER A 195 12.65 -15.08 12.02
N ARG A 196 11.32 -14.99 12.03
CA ARG A 196 10.63 -13.73 12.35
C ARG A 196 11.01 -13.17 13.73
N GLU A 197 11.29 -14.04 14.70
CA GLU A 197 11.68 -13.65 16.06
C GLU A 197 13.07 -13.02 16.14
N GLU A 198 13.96 -13.40 15.21
CA GLU A 198 15.33 -12.90 15.10
C GLU A 198 15.44 -11.72 14.12
N SER A 199 14.40 -11.48 13.32
CA SER A 199 14.38 -10.39 12.34
C SER A 199 14.38 -9.01 13.00
N ASN A 200 15.21 -8.11 12.48
CA ASN A 200 15.20 -6.70 12.86
C ASN A 200 14.17 -5.89 12.04
N THR A 201 14.29 -4.57 12.07
CA THR A 201 13.42 -3.66 11.32
C THR A 201 13.59 -3.83 9.81
N MET A 202 12.45 -3.89 9.11
CA MET A 202 12.38 -3.86 7.65
C MET A 202 11.70 -2.56 7.21
N TRP A 203 12.29 -1.91 6.22
CA TRP A 203 11.86 -0.62 5.71
C TRP A 203 11.49 -0.74 4.25
N MET A 204 10.25 -0.43 3.92
CA MET A 204 9.84 -0.26 2.53
C MET A 204 10.30 1.11 2.04
N LYS A 205 11.38 1.13 1.24
CA LYS A 205 11.97 2.36 0.71
C LYS A 205 11.15 2.94 -0.45
N GLN A 206 10.63 2.06 -1.28
CA GLN A 206 9.79 2.41 -2.41
C GLN A 206 8.86 1.24 -2.70
N VAL A 207 7.61 1.53 -3.05
CA VAL A 207 6.70 0.55 -3.65
C VAL A 207 5.85 1.25 -4.70
N SER A 208 5.57 0.53 -5.78
CA SER A 208 4.60 0.93 -6.78
C SER A 208 3.72 -0.25 -7.16
N ALA A 209 2.48 0.02 -7.48
CA ALA A 209 1.57 -0.97 -8.03
C ALA A 209 0.73 -0.40 -9.17
N ASP A 210 0.48 -1.24 -10.16
CA ASP A 210 -0.41 -0.99 -11.29
C ASP A 210 -1.49 -2.07 -11.32
N LEU A 211 -2.75 -1.68 -11.36
CA LEU A 211 -3.92 -2.54 -11.54
C LEU A 211 -4.51 -2.30 -12.93
N ASN A 212 -4.16 -3.17 -13.87
CA ASN A 212 -4.57 -3.10 -15.27
C ASN A 212 -6.02 -3.53 -15.51
N SER A 213 -6.54 -4.41 -14.65
CA SER A 213 -7.87 -5.01 -14.78
C SER A 213 -8.39 -5.41 -13.40
N PRO A 214 -9.70 -5.31 -13.13
CA PRO A 214 -10.21 -5.64 -11.79
C PRO A 214 -10.08 -7.15 -11.51
N ILE A 215 -9.76 -7.49 -10.26
CA ILE A 215 -9.60 -8.87 -9.78
C ILE A 215 -10.78 -9.18 -8.86
N LEU A 216 -11.67 -10.07 -9.29
CA LEU A 216 -12.87 -10.42 -8.52
C LEU A 216 -12.46 -11.07 -7.18
N ASN A 217 -13.21 -10.77 -6.12
CA ASN A 217 -13.02 -11.43 -4.84
C ASN A 217 -13.20 -12.95 -4.96
N GLY A 218 -12.37 -13.68 -4.22
CA GLY A 218 -12.25 -15.12 -4.29
C GLY A 218 -10.79 -15.50 -4.11
N VAL A 219 -10.45 -16.74 -4.44
CA VAL A 219 -9.05 -17.19 -4.40
C VAL A 219 -8.27 -16.52 -5.53
N VAL A 220 -7.19 -15.83 -5.17
CA VAL A 220 -6.21 -15.28 -6.11
C VAL A 220 -4.86 -15.98 -5.93
N GLU A 221 -4.27 -16.41 -7.03
CA GLU A 221 -2.92 -16.96 -7.07
C GLU A 221 -1.90 -15.86 -7.34
N LEU A 222 -0.89 -15.76 -6.48
CA LEU A 222 0.08 -14.68 -6.46
C LEU A 222 1.49 -15.24 -6.52
N SER A 223 2.35 -14.55 -7.24
CA SER A 223 3.78 -14.86 -7.34
C SER A 223 4.62 -13.63 -7.02
N GLY A 224 5.79 -13.84 -6.43
CA GLY A 224 6.75 -12.80 -6.12
C GLY A 224 8.18 -13.29 -6.28
N SER A 225 9.11 -12.37 -6.52
CA SER A 225 10.53 -12.69 -6.65
C SER A 225 11.46 -11.54 -6.29
N VAL A 226 12.69 -11.88 -5.92
CA VAL A 226 13.81 -10.95 -5.77
C VAL A 226 14.63 -10.94 -7.04
N SER A 227 14.65 -9.79 -7.72
CA SER A 227 15.46 -9.59 -8.92
C SER A 227 16.91 -9.19 -8.60
N LYS A 228 17.10 -8.46 -7.49
CA LYS A 228 18.42 -8.06 -6.99
C LYS A 228 18.40 -8.04 -5.47
N ASN A 229 19.51 -8.44 -4.87
CA ASN A 229 19.80 -8.13 -3.48
C ASN A 229 21.21 -7.56 -3.34
N ARG A 230 21.42 -6.69 -2.35
CA ARG A 230 22.73 -6.07 -2.08
C ARG A 230 22.94 -5.89 -0.59
N LEU A 231 24.11 -6.27 -0.10
CA LEU A 231 24.54 -5.95 1.25
C LEU A 231 25.14 -4.53 1.29
N LEU A 232 24.69 -3.74 2.26
CA LEU A 232 25.18 -2.42 2.59
C LEU A 232 25.67 -2.41 4.04
N LYS A 233 26.85 -1.86 4.25
CA LYS A 233 27.34 -1.54 5.59
C LYS A 233 27.08 -0.07 5.86
N ILE A 234 26.22 0.24 6.82
CA ILE A 234 25.92 1.60 7.24
C ILE A 234 26.38 1.72 8.69
N ARG A 235 27.48 2.44 8.90
CA ARG A 235 28.20 2.46 10.20
C ARG A 235 28.63 1.04 10.59
N GLU A 236 28.19 0.54 11.73
CA GLU A 236 28.47 -0.81 12.23
C GLU A 236 27.36 -1.80 11.91
N GLU A 237 26.27 -1.36 11.27
CA GLU A 237 25.12 -2.20 10.96
C GLU A 237 25.16 -2.77 9.54
N HIS A 238 24.64 -3.99 9.39
CA HIS A 238 24.48 -4.67 8.12
C HIS A 238 23.04 -4.58 7.63
N TRP A 239 22.87 -4.07 6.41
CA TRP A 239 21.58 -3.85 5.78
C TRP A 239 21.53 -4.60 4.45
N LYS A 240 20.55 -5.48 4.27
CA LYS A 240 20.26 -6.09 2.98
C LYS A 240 19.18 -5.30 2.27
N VAL A 241 19.43 -4.93 1.03
CA VAL A 241 18.47 -4.22 0.18
C VAL A 241 18.01 -5.16 -0.91
N TYR A 242 16.70 -5.28 -1.11
CA TYR A 242 16.09 -6.13 -2.13
C TYR A 242 15.29 -5.28 -3.12
N GLU A 243 15.40 -5.62 -4.40
CA GLU A 243 14.50 -5.17 -5.46
C GLU A 243 13.55 -6.34 -5.80
N MET A 244 12.29 -6.19 -5.41
CA MET A 244 11.28 -7.24 -5.51
C MET A 244 10.20 -6.89 -6.53
N SER A 245 9.59 -7.91 -7.09
CA SER A 245 8.39 -7.78 -7.90
C SER A 245 7.36 -8.82 -7.49
N GLY A 246 6.08 -8.50 -7.65
CA GLY A 246 4.98 -9.43 -7.43
C GLY A 246 3.86 -9.22 -8.44
N TYR A 247 3.07 -10.25 -8.71
CA TYR A 247 1.96 -10.22 -9.65
C TYR A 247 0.94 -11.33 -9.35
N ASP A 248 -0.29 -11.16 -9.83
CA ASP A 248 -1.24 -12.27 -9.96
C ASP A 248 -0.97 -13.05 -11.26
N ILE A 249 -1.46 -14.29 -11.33
CA ILE A 249 -1.19 -15.19 -12.48
C ILE A 249 -1.60 -14.61 -13.85
N ASP A 250 -2.62 -13.73 -13.88
CA ASP A 250 -3.10 -13.08 -15.11
C ASP A 250 -2.39 -11.74 -15.40
N HIS A 251 -1.43 -11.32 -14.57
CA HIS A 251 -0.76 -10.01 -14.63
C HIS A 251 -1.74 -8.81 -14.67
N LYS A 252 -2.91 -8.97 -14.05
CA LYS A 252 -3.88 -7.90 -13.82
C LYS A 252 -3.34 -6.89 -12.82
N VAL A 253 -2.51 -7.34 -11.88
CA VAL A 253 -1.78 -6.48 -10.94
C VAL A 253 -0.29 -6.75 -10.99
N VAL A 254 0.51 -5.68 -10.92
CA VAL A 254 1.97 -5.76 -10.84
C VAL A 254 2.46 -4.86 -9.73
N PHE A 255 3.22 -5.43 -8.79
CA PHE A 255 3.93 -4.74 -7.73
C PHE A 255 5.41 -4.71 -8.03
N LYS A 256 6.05 -3.59 -7.69
CA LYS A 256 7.50 -3.45 -7.63
C LYS A 256 7.85 -2.76 -6.33
N SER A 257 8.84 -3.28 -5.62
CA SER A 257 9.26 -2.68 -4.37
C SER A 257 10.77 -2.71 -4.19
N LYS A 258 11.24 -1.79 -3.36
CA LYS A 258 12.58 -1.76 -2.82
C LYS A 258 12.48 -1.77 -1.32
N ILE A 259 12.97 -2.83 -0.69
CA ILE A 259 12.95 -2.99 0.76
C ILE A 259 14.38 -2.99 1.30
N ALA A 260 14.56 -2.54 2.54
CA ALA A 260 15.81 -2.59 3.27
C ALA A 260 15.57 -3.27 4.60
N GLN A 261 16.24 -4.40 4.83
CA GLN A 261 16.17 -5.17 6.06
C GLN A 261 17.49 -5.03 6.81
N LYS A 262 17.43 -4.65 8.09
CA LYS A 262 18.58 -4.78 8.98
C LYS A 262 18.79 -6.27 9.29
N LEU A 263 20.02 -6.76 9.12
CA LEU A 263 20.37 -8.14 9.48
C LEU A 263 20.71 -8.23 10.98
N PRO A 264 20.55 -9.39 11.63
CA PRO A 264 21.05 -9.64 12.98
C PRO A 264 22.57 -9.45 13.06
N ASP A 265 23.06 -9.02 14.23
CA ASP A 265 24.50 -8.89 14.47
C ASP A 265 25.16 -10.27 14.38
N GLY A 266 25.95 -10.50 13.31
CA GLY A 266 26.61 -11.78 13.02
C GLY A 266 26.28 -12.41 11.66
N GLY A 267 25.24 -11.93 10.95
CA GLY A 267 24.77 -12.48 9.67
C GLY A 267 25.58 -12.10 8.42
N GLY A 268 26.90 -11.97 8.55
CA GLY A 268 27.79 -11.52 7.47
C GLY A 268 28.91 -12.51 7.14
N GLN A 269 28.66 -13.81 7.25
CA GLN A 269 29.60 -14.84 6.77
C GLN A 269 29.23 -15.29 5.36
#